data_AF-A0A3S2BUV0-F1
#
_entry.id   AF-A0A3S2BUV0-F1
#
_cell.length_a   1.000
_cell.length_b   1.000
_cell.length_c   1.000
_cell.angle_alpha   90.00
_cell.angle_beta   90.00
_cell.angle_gamma   90.00
#
_symmetry.space_group_name_H-M   'P 1'
#
loop_
_entity.id
_entity.type
_entity.pdbx_description
1 polymer ?
#
loop_
_entity_poly.entity_id
_entity_poly.type
_entity_poly.pdbx_seq_one_letter_code
_entity_poly.pdbx_strand_id
1 'polypeptide(L)' 'MIEILTTGLPNTVQDLGRPGHLALGVSHGGAMDRQALAIANLMLGNDPSA' A
#
# COMPACT_ATOMS: atom_id res chain seq x y z
N MET A 1 -15.09 8.37 6.11
CA MET A 1 -15.47 7.85 4.78
C MET A 1 -14.81 8.73 3.75
N ILE A 2 -14.12 8.15 2.76
CA ILE A 2 -13.44 8.89 1.69
C ILE A 2 -14.26 8.69 0.42
N GLU A 3 -14.72 9.77 -0.20
CA GLU A 3 -15.41 9.77 -1.50
C GLU A 3 -14.40 10.07 -2.62
N ILE A 4 -14.41 9.27 -3.68
CA ILE A 4 -13.55 9.47 -4.85
C ILE A 4 -14.31 10.30 -5.88
N LEU A 5 -13.95 11.57 -6.02
CA LEU A 5 -14.61 12.49 -6.94
C LEU A 5 -14.12 12.34 -8.38
N THR A 6 -12.82 12.07 -8.56
CA THR A 6 -12.16 11.91 -9.86
C THR A 6 -10.95 10.98 -9.74
N THR A 7 -10.53 10.37 -10.84
CA THR A 7 -9.30 9.56 -10.91
C THR A 7 -8.51 9.89 -12.18
N GLY A 8 -7.19 10.00 -12.06
CA GLY A 8 -6.25 10.14 -13.18
C GLY A 8 -5.63 8.80 -13.59
N LEU A 9 -4.30 8.70 -13.48
CA LEU A 9 -3.54 7.45 -13.60
C LEU A 9 -4.07 6.34 -12.65
N PRO A 10 -3.65 5.07 -12.82
CA PRO A 10 -4.13 3.98 -11.97
C PRO A 10 -3.93 4.26 -10.47
N ASN A 11 -5.03 4.26 -9.72
CA ASN A 11 -5.05 4.41 -8.27
C ASN A 11 -5.49 3.08 -7.64
N THR A 12 -4.78 2.65 -6.61
CA THR A 12 -5.07 1.40 -5.90
C THR A 12 -4.83 1.60 -4.41
N VAL A 13 -5.53 0.83 -3.58
CA VAL A 13 -5.20 0.73 -2.15
C VAL A 13 -3.99 -0.19 -2.04
N GLN A 14 -2.95 0.27 -1.34
CA GLN A 14 -1.69 -0.45 -1.19
C GLN A 14 -1.27 -0.46 0.28
N ASP A 15 -0.69 -1.58 0.70
CA ASP A 15 -0.04 -1.83 1.98
C ASP A 15 1.42 -2.28 1.72
N LEU A 16 2.08 -2.90 2.70
CA LEU A 16 3.41 -3.53 2.48
C LEU A 16 3.38 -4.86 1.73
N GLY A 17 2.20 -5.35 1.34
CA GLY A 17 2.03 -6.58 0.58
C GLY A 17 1.93 -7.85 1.44
N ARG A 18 2.13 -9.00 0.79
CA ARG A 18 1.92 -10.35 1.33
C ARG A 18 3.15 -11.25 1.14
N PRO A 19 4.24 -11.03 1.91
CA PRO A 19 5.43 -11.89 1.85
C PRO A 19 5.10 -13.34 2.22
N GLY A 20 5.95 -14.28 1.80
CA GLY A 20 5.84 -15.70 2.17
C GLY A 20 4.92 -16.56 1.29
N HIS A 21 4.15 -15.96 0.38
CA HIS A 21 3.13 -16.70 -0.40
C HIS A 21 3.53 -16.99 -1.86
N LEU A 22 4.78 -16.70 -2.24
CA LEU A 22 5.27 -16.94 -3.60
C LEU A 22 5.25 -18.42 -4.01
N ALA A 23 5.49 -19.34 -3.06
CA ALA A 23 5.42 -20.78 -3.30
C ALA A 23 3.99 -21.24 -3.69
N LEU A 24 2.98 -20.44 -3.38
CA LEU A 24 1.58 -20.66 -3.74
C LEU A 24 1.19 -19.89 -5.03
N GLY A 25 2.15 -19.27 -5.71
CA GLY A 25 1.92 -18.45 -6.91
C GLY A 25 1.37 -17.05 -6.62
N VAL A 26 1.39 -16.60 -5.37
CA VAL A 26 0.90 -15.27 -4.99
C VAL A 26 2.06 -14.29 -4.93
N SER A 27 2.06 -13.31 -5.83
CA SER A 27 3.02 -12.20 -5.82
C SER A 27 2.95 -11.41 -4.52
N HIS A 28 4.10 -10.90 -4.07
CA HIS A 28 4.21 -10.10 -2.86
C HIS A 28 3.33 -8.84 -2.90
N GLY A 29 3.21 -8.16 -4.05
CA GLY A 29 2.38 -6.96 -4.19
C GLY A 29 2.86 -5.80 -3.31
N GLY A 30 1.92 -4.96 -2.87
CA GLY A 30 2.16 -3.81 -2.01
C GLY A 30 2.61 -2.55 -2.78
N ALA A 31 2.84 -1.48 -2.02
CA ALA A 31 3.26 -0.20 -2.55
C ALA A 31 4.57 -0.32 -3.33
N MET A 32 4.60 0.28 -4.53
CA MET A 32 5.81 0.31 -5.37
C MET A 32 6.93 1.09 -4.69
N ASP A 33 6.60 2.21 -4.03
CA ASP A 33 7.49 2.94 -3.13
C ASP A 33 7.07 2.71 -1.67
N ARG A 34 7.75 1.75 -1.02
CA ARG A 34 7.47 1.38 0.38
C ARG A 34 7.90 2.45 1.38
N GLN A 35 8.91 3.25 1.04
CA GLN A 35 9.38 4.30 1.95
C GLN A 35 8.37 5.44 1.99
N ALA A 36 7.85 5.84 0.82
CA ALA A 36 6.79 6.85 0.73
C ALA A 36 5.52 6.43 1.51
N LEU A 37 5.08 5.16 1.38
CA LEU A 37 3.96 4.61 2.16
C LEU A 37 4.22 4.74 3.68
N ALA A 38 5.37 4.22 4.14
CA ALA A 38 5.70 4.21 5.57
C ALA A 38 5.80 5.62 6.16
N ILE A 39 6.41 6.56 5.43
CA ILE A 39 6.51 7.96 5.85
C ILE A 39 5.11 8.59 5.96
N ALA A 40 4.24 8.38 4.99
CA ALA A 40 2.88 8.92 5.01
C ALA A 40 2.06 8.38 6.20
N ASN A 41 2.18 7.08 6.51
CA ASN A 41 1.56 6.49 7.68
C ASN A 41 2.08 7.07 8.99
N LEU A 42 3.41 7.20 9.12
CA LEU A 42 4.04 7.78 10.31
C LEU A 42 3.63 9.24 10.53
N MET A 43 3.46 10.03 9.46
CA MET A 43 2.96 11.42 9.54
C MET A 43 1.57 11.51 10.16
N LEU A 44 0.76 10.46 10.06
CA LEU A 44 -0.58 10.36 10.65
C LEU A 44 -0.58 9.64 12.01
N GLY A 45 0.58 9.20 12.50
CA GLY A 45 0.71 8.41 13.73
C GLY A 45 0.27 6.95 13.61
N ASN A 46 0.12 6.45 12.38
CA ASN A 46 -0.21 5.05 12.12
C ASN A 46 1.03 4.16 12.23
N ASP A 47 0.81 2.85 12.31
CA ASP A 47 1.88 1.87 12.09
C ASP A 47 2.46 2.07 10.68
N PRO A 48 3.80 2.08 10.49
CA PRO A 48 4.41 2.27 9.17
C PRO A 48 4.01 1.20 8.13
N SER A 49 3.46 0.07 8.56
CA SER A 49 2.98 -1.01 7.69
C SER A 49 1.49 -0.94 7.34
N ALA A 50 0.77 0.05 7.88
CA ALA A 50 -0.67 0.23 7.67
C ALA A 50 -1.07 0.46 6.20
#